data_AF-A0A850S4E0-F1
#
_entry.id   AF-A0A850S4E0-F1
#
_cell.length_a   1.000
_cell.length_b   1.000
_cell.length_c   1.000
_cell.angle_alpha   90.00
_cell.angle_beta   90.00
_cell.angle_gamma   90.00
#
_symmetry.space_group_name_H-M   'P 1'
#
loop_
_entity.id
_entity.type
_entity.pdbx_description
1 polymer ?
#
loop_
_entity_poly.entity_id
_entity_poly.type
_entity_poly.pdbx_seq_one_letter_code
_entity_poly.pdbx_strand_id
1 'polypeptide(L)' 'MFGLGTTELILILIIVVVLFGAKRLPLVGAGLAKGIKSFRTNIADDDKKKEPTDEESVDKK' A
#
# COMPACT_ATOMS: atom_id res chain seq x y z
N MET A 1 22.15 -21.31 -4.06
CA MET A 1 23.32 -20.40 -3.88
C MET A 1 23.18 -19.17 -4.79
N PHE A 2 22.03 -18.47 -4.73
CA PHE A 2 21.79 -17.19 -5.41
C PHE A 2 20.62 -16.51 -4.70
N GLY A 3 20.86 -16.09 -3.47
CA GLY A 3 19.95 -15.19 -2.77
C GLY A 3 20.35 -13.78 -3.18
N LEU A 4 19.40 -12.98 -3.67
CA LEU A 4 19.62 -11.55 -3.80
C LEU A 4 19.82 -11.00 -2.40
N GLY A 5 21.07 -10.75 -2.03
CA GLY A 5 21.39 -10.10 -0.78
C GLY A 5 20.97 -8.63 -0.81
N THR A 6 21.00 -8.02 0.37
CA THR A 6 20.74 -6.59 0.53
C THR A 6 21.70 -5.75 -0.32
N THR A 7 22.95 -6.19 -0.49
CA THR A 7 23.95 -5.52 -1.31
C THR A 7 23.57 -5.52 -2.80
N GLU A 8 23.18 -6.67 -3.34
CA GLU A 8 22.76 -6.80 -4.74
C GLU A 8 21.49 -5.97 -5.02
N LEU A 9 20.52 -5.97 -4.10
CA LEU A 9 19.33 -5.14 -4.22
C LEU A 9 19.65 -3.64 -4.25
N ILE A 10 20.57 -3.17 -3.43
CA ILE A 10 21.03 -1.77 -3.44
C ILE A 10 21.69 -1.44 -4.79
N LEU A 11 22.53 -2.34 -5.31
CA LEU A 11 23.22 -2.12 -6.58
C LEU A 11 22.23 -2.04 -7.76
N ILE A 12 21.21 -2.91 -7.77
CA ILE A 12 20.11 -2.84 -8.74
C ILE A 12 19.32 -1.55 -8.58
N LEU A 13 18.99 -1.15 -7.34
CA LEU A 13 18.28 0.10 -7.06
C LEU A 13 19.04 1.31 -7.61
N ILE A 14 20.35 1.36 -7.43
CA ILE A 14 21.21 2.43 -7.97
C ILE A 14 21.10 2.47 -9.50
N ILE A 15 21.20 1.34 -10.18
CA ILE A 15 21.07 1.27 -11.64
C ILE A 15 19.69 1.81 -12.09
N VAL A 16 18.61 1.38 -11.43
CA VAL A 16 17.25 1.87 -11.72
C VAL A 16 17.16 3.38 -11.51
N VAL A 17 17.73 3.92 -10.43
CA VAL A 17 17.77 5.37 -10.18
C VAL A 17 18.54 6.11 -11.26
N VAL A 18 19.63 5.56 -11.77
CA VAL A 18 20.40 6.18 -12.86
C VAL A 18 19.61 6.19 -14.17
N LEU A 19 18.93 5.10 -14.51
CA LEU A 19 18.15 4.98 -15.75
C LEU A 19 16.90 5.86 -15.75
N PHE A 20 16.13 5.84 -14.67
CA PHE A 20 14.87 6.58 -14.57
C PHE A 20 15.04 7.99 -14.00
N GLY A 21 16.14 8.24 -13.29
CA GLY A 21 16.39 9.48 -12.55
C GLY A 21 15.72 9.50 -11.18
N ALA A 22 16.39 10.11 -10.19
CA ALA A 22 15.91 10.21 -8.82
C ALA A 22 14.55 10.91 -8.66
N LYS A 23 14.13 11.73 -9.64
CA LYS A 23 12.83 12.42 -9.63
C LYS A 23 11.66 11.57 -10.12
N ARG A 24 11.89 10.58 -11.01
CA ARG A 24 10.80 9.79 -11.62
C ARG A 24 10.32 8.65 -10.73
N LEU A 25 11.25 7.99 -10.02
CA LEU A 25 10.94 6.92 -9.06
C LEU A 25 9.88 7.32 -8.01
N PRO A 26 10.05 8.43 -7.25
CA PRO A 26 9.06 8.84 -6.26
C PRO A 26 7.75 9.34 -6.90
N LEU A 27 7.81 9.93 -8.10
CA LEU A 27 6.62 10.37 -8.83
C LEU A 27 5.72 9.18 -9.21
N VAL A 28 6.32 8.12 -9.75
CA VAL A 28 5.60 6.87 -10.08
C VAL A 28 5.15 6.15 -8.81
N GLY A 29 6.02 6.09 -7.80
CA GLY A 29 5.72 5.48 -6.50
C GLY A 29 4.53 6.12 -5.79
N ALA A 30 4.40 7.46 -5.82
CA ALA A 30 3.27 8.17 -5.23
C ALA A 30 1.94 7.82 -5.89
N GLY A 31 1.92 7.69 -7.23
CA GLY A 31 0.74 7.26 -7.98
C GLY A 31 0.32 5.82 -7.64
N LEU A 32 1.29 4.90 -7.63
CA LEU A 32 1.07 3.50 -7.25
C LEU A 32 0.60 3.37 -5.79
N ALA A 33 1.23 4.09 -4.86
CA ALA A 33 0.86 4.10 -3.45
C ALA A 33 -0.58 4.59 -3.24
N LYS A 34 -1.00 5.63 -3.95
CA LYS A 34 -2.38 6.13 -3.91
C LYS A 34 -3.35 5.08 -4.43
N GLY A 35 -3.03 4.40 -5.54
CA GLY A 35 -3.83 3.30 -6.09
C GLY A 35 -3.97 2.12 -5.12
N ILE A 36 -2.86 1.67 -4.54
CA ILE A 36 -2.85 0.60 -3.53
C ILE A 36 -3.65 1.00 -2.28
N LYS A 37 -3.51 2.26 -1.82
CA LYS A 37 -4.26 2.76 -0.66
C LYS A 37 -5.76 2.73 -0.94
N SER A 38 -6.20 3.26 -2.08
CA SER A 38 -7.61 3.21 -2.49
C SER A 38 -8.11 1.77 -2.62
N PHE A 39 -7.31 0.87 -3.20
CA PHE A 39 -7.68 -0.54 -3.32
C PHE A 39 -7.84 -1.23 -1.95
N ARG A 40 -6.89 -1.02 -1.02
CA ARG A 40 -6.99 -1.54 0.35
C ARG A 40 -8.17 -0.96 1.12
N THR A 41 -8.45 0.33 0.97
CA THR A 41 -9.60 0.97 1.64
C THR A 41 -10.92 0.40 1.14
N ASN A 42 -11.12 0.25 -0.17
CA ASN A 42 -12.37 -0.29 -0.71
C ASN A 42 -12.57 -1.77 -0.32
N ILE A 43 -11.51 -2.58 -0.34
CA ILE A 43 -11.60 -3.98 0.13
C ILE A 43 -11.93 -4.05 1.61
N ALA A 44 -11.31 -3.20 2.44
CA ALA A 44 -11.58 -3.18 3.88
C ALA A 44 -12.99 -2.65 4.21
N ASP A 45 -13.54 -1.75 3.40
CA ASP A 45 -14.90 -1.22 3.59
C ASP A 45 -15.97 -2.27 3.21
N ASP A 46 -15.72 -3.09 2.17
CA ASP A 46 -16.57 -4.22 1.79
C ASP A 46 -16.61 -5.32 2.87
N ASP A 47 -15.50 -5.53 3.58
CA ASP A 47 -15.43 -6.42 4.76
C ASP A 47 -16.20 -5.84 5.96
N LYS A 48 -16.16 -4.52 6.18
CA LYS A 48 -16.88 -3.85 7.28
C LYS A 48 -18.38 -3.67 7.04
N LYS A 49 -18.85 -3.75 5.78
CA LYS A 49 -20.27 -3.59 5.44
C LYS A 49 -21.10 -4.87 5.67
N LYS A 50 -20.52 -5.91 6.27
CA LYS A 50 -21.19 -7.18 6.61
C LYS A 50 -21.42 -7.40 8.11
N GLU A 51 -21.43 -6.34 8.91
CA GLU A 51 -21.89 -6.41 10.29
C GLU A 51 -23.29 -5.78 10.39
N PRO A 52 -24.34 -6.54 10.75
CA PRO A 52 -25.60 -5.91 11.12
C PRO A 52 -25.35 -5.17 12.42
N THR A 53 -25.57 -3.85 12.41
CA THR A 53 -25.58 -3.04 13.63
C THR A 53 -26.88 -3.34 14.37
N ASP A 54 -26.92 -4.49 15.06
CA ASP A 54 -27.87 -4.73 16.15
C ASP A 54 -27.27 -4.14 17.43
N GLU A 55 -27.29 -2.80 17.54
CA GLU A 55 -27.10 -2.13 18.82
C GLU A 55 -28.46 -1.69 19.36
N GLU A 56 -29.06 -2.64 20.05
CA GLU A 56 -29.89 -2.52 21.25
C GLU A 56 -29.88 -1.12 21.88
N SER A 57 -30.93 -0.35 21.60
CA SER A 57 -31.30 0.82 22.38
C SER A 57 -31.87 0.37 23.74
N VAL A 58 -30.98 0.10 24.69
CA VAL A 58 -31.27 0.09 26.13
C VAL A 58 -30.44 1.20 26.78
N ASP A 59 -31.03 2.39 26.93
CA ASP A 59 -30.81 3.25 28.11
C ASP A 59 -31.87 4.38 28.17
N LYS A 60 -32.78 4.25 29.15
CA LYS A 60 -33.02 5.28 30.20
C LYS A 60 -33.85 6.53 29.87
N LYS A 61 -35.14 6.48 30.27
CA LYS A 61 -35.69 7.36 31.32
C LYS A 61 -37.03 6.89 31.86
#